data_AF-A0A928S6A6-F1
#
_entry.id   AF-A0A928S6A6-F1
#
_cell.length_a   1.000
_cell.length_b   1.000
_cell.length_c   1.000
_cell.angle_alpha   90.00
_cell.angle_beta   90.00
_cell.angle_gamma   90.00
#
_symmetry.space_group_name_H-M   'P 1'
#
loop_
_entity.id
_entity.type
_entity.pdbx_description
1 polymer ?
#
loop_
_entity_poly.entity_id
_entity_poly.type
_entity_poly.pdbx_seq_one_letter_code
_entity_poly.pdbx_strand_id
1 'polypeptide(L)' 'MIRSDDEYRATSGRVAAAERRIREQEERLRSAGLSAAEIKRVIDPLKSFHQQLKEEVEEYERRLA' A
#
# COMPACT_ATOMS: atom_id res chain seq x y z
N MET A 1 6.86 8.14 11.68
CA MET A 1 5.75 8.67 12.50
C MET A 1 5.37 10.04 11.98
N ILE A 2 4.10 10.22 11.61
CA ILE A 2 3.52 11.47 11.07
C ILE A 2 3.25 12.46 12.22
N ARG A 3 3.64 13.73 12.02
CA ARG A 3 3.61 14.80 13.04
C ARG A 3 2.81 16.03 12.62
N SER A 4 2.41 16.14 11.36
CA SER A 4 1.62 17.26 10.85
C SER A 4 0.62 16.82 9.77
N ASP A 5 -0.35 17.68 9.49
CA ASP A 5 -1.35 17.48 8.45
C ASP A 5 -0.72 17.38 7.05
N ASP A 6 0.35 18.14 6.80
CA ASP A 6 1.10 18.07 5.54
C ASP A 6 1.82 16.73 5.38
N GLU A 7 2.47 16.25 6.44
CA GLU A 7 3.08 14.92 6.46
C GLU A 7 2.03 13.81 6.30
N TYR A 8 0.85 13.99 6.91
CA TYR A 8 -0.29 13.09 6.74
C TYR A 8 -0.73 13.04 5.28
N ARG A 9 -1.01 14.19 4.65
CA ARG A 9 -1.43 14.26 3.24
C ARG A 9 -0.39 13.63 2.31
N ALA A 10 0.88 13.92 2.52
CA ALA A 10 1.97 13.35 1.72
C ALA A 10 2.06 11.82 1.89
N THR A 11 1.99 11.33 3.12
CA THR A 11 2.10 9.89 3.43
C THR A 11 0.88 9.13 2.93
N SER A 12 -0.33 9.64 3.16
CA SER A 12 -1.58 9.09 2.62
C SER A 12 -1.57 9.05 1.09
N GLY A 13 -1.02 10.08 0.44
CA GLY A 13 -0.81 10.08 -1.02
C GLY A 13 0.12 8.95 -1.49
N ARG A 14 1.20 8.68 -0.74
CA ARG A 14 2.13 7.58 -1.02
C ARG A 14 1.47 6.21 -0.83
N VAL A 15 0.67 6.04 0.22
CA VAL A 15 -0.11 4.82 0.46
C VAL A 15 -1.06 4.57 -0.71
N ALA A 16 -1.85 5.56 -1.09
CA ALA A 16 -2.79 5.43 -2.21
C ALA A 16 -2.10 5.13 -3.55
N ALA A 17 -0.96 5.76 -3.82
CA ALA A 17 -0.17 5.47 -5.02
C ALA A 17 0.40 4.05 -5.03
N ALA A 18 0.86 3.56 -3.88
CA ALA A 18 1.37 2.20 -3.74
C ALA A 18 0.26 1.15 -3.94
N GLU A 19 -0.92 1.36 -3.34
CA GLU A 19 -2.07 0.48 -3.52
C GLU A 19 -2.53 0.40 -4.97
N ARG A 20 -2.58 1.53 -5.68
CA ARG A 20 -2.89 1.55 -7.11
C ARG A 20 -1.90 0.71 -7.91
N ARG A 21 -0.60 0.90 -7.67
CA ARG A 21 0.45 0.12 -8.35
C ARG A 21 0.32 -1.38 -8.07
N ILE A 22 0.06 -1.78 -6.82
CA ILE A 22 -0.15 -3.19 -6.48
C ILE A 22 -1.34 -3.77 -7.25
N ARG A 23 -2.48 -3.06 -7.29
CA ARG A 23 -3.66 -3.52 -8.02
C ARG A 23 -3.40 -3.65 -9.52
N GLU A 24 -2.76 -2.65 -10.12
CA GLU A 24 -2.36 -2.70 -11.53
C GLU A 24 -1.43 -3.88 -11.83
N GLN A 25 -0.48 -4.18 -10.93
CA GLN A 25 0.39 -5.36 -11.09
C GLN A 25 -0.39 -6.66 -10.92
N GLU A 26 -1.29 -6.77 -9.94
CA GLU A 26 -2.17 -7.94 -9.79
C GLU A 26 -2.98 -8.21 -11.06
N GLU A 27 -3.59 -7.17 -11.64
CA GLU A 27 -4.38 -7.28 -12.87
C GLU A 27 -3.53 -7.69 -14.08
N ARG A 28 -2.32 -7.11 -14.22
CA ARG A 28 -1.39 -7.49 -15.28
C ARG A 28 -0.94 -8.94 -15.16
N LEU A 29 -0.61 -9.41 -13.96
CA LEU A 29 -0.17 -10.78 -13.73
C LEU A 29 -1.32 -11.78 -13.96
N ARG A 30 -2.55 -11.45 -13.55
CA ARG A 30 -3.75 -12.25 -13.90
C ARG A 30 -3.96 -12.32 -15.40
N SER A 31 -3.84 -11.20 -16.10
CA SER A 31 -3.99 -11.12 -17.55
C SER A 31 -2.89 -11.88 -18.30
N ALA A 32 -1.71 -12.01 -17.70
CA ALA A 32 -0.60 -12.84 -18.20
C ALA A 32 -0.76 -14.34 -17.90
N GLY A 33 -1.87 -14.76 -17.26
CA GLY A 33 -2.20 -16.17 -17.03
C GLY A 33 -1.53 -16.77 -15.79
N LEU A 34 -0.94 -15.97 -14.91
CA LEU A 34 -0.35 -16.48 -13.66
C LEU A 34 -1.44 -16.98 -12.72
N SER A 35 -1.14 -18.07 -12.01
CA SER A 35 -2.00 -18.60 -10.96
C SER A 35 -2.03 -17.65 -9.75
N ALA A 36 -3.09 -17.79 -8.94
CA ALA A 36 -3.22 -17.01 -7.70
C ALA A 36 -2.02 -17.19 -6.75
N ALA A 37 -1.42 -18.38 -6.71
CA ALA A 37 -0.24 -18.67 -5.88
C ALA A 37 1.01 -17.92 -6.36
N GLU A 38 1.22 -17.86 -7.68
CA GLU A 38 2.34 -17.13 -8.27
C GLU A 38 2.16 -15.63 -8.13
N ILE A 39 0.95 -15.11 -8.38
CA ILE A 39 0.61 -13.70 -8.14
C ILE A 39 0.87 -13.35 -6.68
N LYS A 40 0.39 -14.18 -5.74
CA LYS A 40 0.59 -13.97 -4.31
C LYS A 40 2.08 -13.87 -3.97
N ARG A 41 2.91 -14.78 -4.50
CA ARG A 41 4.37 -14.76 -4.27
C ARG A 41 5.04 -13.47 -4.74
N VAL A 42 4.58 -12.89 -5.83
CA VAL A 42 5.11 -11.62 -6.37
C VAL A 42 4.62 -10.41 -5.59
N ILE A 43 3.36 -10.43 -5.18
CA ILE A 43 2.68 -9.26 -4.61
C ILE A 43 2.89 -9.14 -3.09
N ASP A 44 3.01 -10.24 -2.37
CA ASP A 44 3.17 -10.24 -0.90
C ASP A 44 4.37 -9.40 -0.42
N PRO A 45 5.56 -9.45 -1.05
CA PRO A 45 6.66 -8.56 -0.69
C PRO A 45 6.29 -7.08 -0.84
N LEU A 46 5.60 -6.72 -1.94
CA LEU A 46 5.19 -5.34 -2.20
C LEU A 46 4.20 -4.86 -1.12
N LYS A 47 3.25 -5.70 -0.71
CA LYS A 47 2.31 -5.38 0.37
C LYS A 47 3.03 -5.14 1.70
N SER A 48 4.01 -5.97 2.04
CA SER A 48 4.81 -5.84 3.26
C SER A 48 5.56 -4.50 3.33
N PHE A 49 6.21 -4.08 2.24
CA PHE A 49 6.93 -2.79 2.20
C PHE A 49 6.04 -1.56 2.42
N HIS A 50 4.74 -1.66 2.10
CA HIS A 50 3.81 -0.56 2.23
C HIS A 50 3.00 -0.59 3.53
N GLN A 51 3.11 -1.66 4.31
CA GLN A 51 2.41 -1.85 5.57
C GLN A 51 2.82 -0.80 6.61
N GLN A 52 4.11 -0.49 6.73
CA GLN A 52 4.60 0.51 7.69
C GLN A 52 4.00 1.91 7.44
N LEU A 53 3.84 2.32 6.18
CA LEU A 53 3.26 3.63 5.86
C LEU A 53 1.78 3.71 6.20
N LYS A 54 1.05 2.59 6.07
CA LYS A 54 -0.34 2.49 6.50
C LYS A 54 -0.45 2.61 8.01
N GLU A 55 0.40 1.90 8.75
CA GLU A 55 0.42 1.95 10.21
C GLU A 55 0.63 3.39 10.71
N GLU A 56 1.56 4.13 10.10
CA GLU A 56 1.79 5.54 10.48
C GLU A 56 0.59 6.46 10.19
N VAL A 57 -0.13 6.22 9.08
CA VAL A 57 -1.36 6.93 8.72
C VAL A 57 -2.47 6.62 9.73
N GLU A 58 -2.70 5.34 10.01
CA GLU A 58 -3.71 4.88 10.96
C GLU A 58 -3.41 5.40 12.38
N GLU A 59 -2.15 5.42 12.80
CA GLU A 59 -1.74 5.99 14.09
C GLU A 59 -2.00 7.49 14.18
N TYR A 60 -1.82 8.22 13.08
CA TYR A 60 -2.14 9.64 13.04
C TYR A 60 -3.66 9.87 13.10
N GLU A 61 -4.44 9.09 12.34
CA GLU A 61 -5.91 9.16 12.36
C GLU A 61 -6.48 8.82 13.75
N ARG A 62 -5.92 7.80 14.43
CA ARG A 62 -6.30 7.45 15.81
C ARG A 62 -6.02 8.57 16.82
N ARG A 63 -5.05 9.44 16.56
CA ARG A 63 -4.75 10.60 17.44
C ARG A 63 -5.71 11.77 17.23
N LEU A 64 -6.41 11.81 16.09
CA LEU A 64 -7.38 12.86 15.74
C LEU A 64 -8.83 12.49 16.10
N ALA A 65 -9.11 11.21 16.37
CA ALA A 65 -10.40 10.68 16.78
C ALA A 65 -10.62 10.80 18.30
#